data_AF-A0A506TY98-F1
#
_entry.id   AF-A0A506TY98-F1
#
_cell.length_a   1.000
_cell.length_b   1.000
_cell.length_c   1.000
_cell.angle_alpha   90.00
_cell.angle_beta   90.00
_cell.angle_gamma   90.00
#
_symmetry.space_group_name_H-M   'P 1'
#
loop_
_entity.id
_entity.type
_entity.pdbx_description
1 polymer ?
#
loop_
_entity_poly.entity_id
_entity_poly.type
_entity_poly.pdbx_seq_one_letter_code
_entity_poly.pdbx_strand_id
1 'polypeptide(L)'
;MSETPVEELLRQIHDTNTPDKSRYARVRTLAHQIGDGIAEPATAESLTGAFRAAYLDLQLALLRSSDDSSLDGYKRQCTQAVSRMHAASRRAPA
;
A
#
# COMPACT_ATOMS: atom_id res chain seq x y z
N MET A 1 -21.89 -4.46 -2.50
CA MET A 1 -20.79 -5.13 -1.78
C MET A 1 -19.76 -4.06 -1.52
N SER A 2 -19.29 -3.91 -0.28
CA SER A 2 -18.26 -2.92 0.06
C SER A 2 -16.90 -3.42 -0.43
N GLU A 3 -16.12 -2.56 -1.07
CA GLU A 3 -14.74 -2.83 -1.50
C GLU A 3 -13.89 -3.21 -0.27
N THR A 4 -13.09 -4.27 -0.36
CA THR A 4 -12.21 -4.68 0.74
C THR A 4 -11.06 -3.67 0.92
N PRO A 5 -10.44 -3.56 2.12
CA PRO A 5 -9.32 -2.66 2.32
C PRO A 5 -8.15 -2.88 1.35
N VAL A 6 -7.96 -4.13 0.89
CA VAL A 6 -6.94 -4.50 -0.10
C VAL A 6 -7.28 -3.98 -1.49
N GLU A 7 -8.51 -4.22 -1.96
CA GLU A 7 -8.97 -3.74 -3.27
C GLU A 7 -8.90 -2.22 -3.37
N GLU A 8 -9.30 -1.53 -2.30
CA GLU A 8 -9.22 -0.07 -2.25
C GLU A 8 -7.76 0.41 -2.25
N LEU A 9 -6.86 -0.26 -1.52
CA LEU A 9 -5.44 0.10 -1.53
C LEU A 9 -4.82 -0.06 -2.93
N LEU A 10 -5.15 -1.17 -3.61
CA LEU A 10 -4.68 -1.43 -4.97
C LEU A 10 -5.20 -0.36 -5.92
N ARG A 11 -6.48 0.01 -5.83
CA ARG A 11 -7.04 1.10 -6.63
C ARG A 11 -6.29 2.41 -6.42
N GLN A 12 -5.94 2.75 -5.18
CA GLN A 12 -5.17 3.96 -4.85
C GLN A 12 -3.72 3.92 -5.36
N ILE A 13 -3.10 2.74 -5.46
CA ILE A 13 -1.76 2.57 -6.05
C ILE A 13 -1.80 2.81 -7.57
N HIS A 14 -2.88 2.39 -8.23
CA HIS A 14 -3.03 2.51 -9.68
C HIS A 14 -3.57 3.88 -10.14
N ASP A 15 -4.08 4.69 -9.22
CA ASP A 15 -4.56 6.05 -9.50
C ASP A 15 -3.38 6.99 -9.82
N THR A 16 -3.39 7.56 -11.03
CA THR A 16 -2.33 8.43 -11.56
C THR A 16 -2.55 9.92 -11.28
N ASN A 17 -3.62 10.28 -10.57
CA ASN A 17 -3.85 11.67 -10.19
C ASN A 17 -2.78 12.14 -9.19
N THR A 18 -2.48 13.44 -9.24
CA THR A 18 -1.56 14.08 -8.30
C THR A 18 -1.98 13.76 -6.86
N PRO A 19 -1.05 13.28 -6.03
CA PRO A 19 -1.40 12.87 -4.68
C PRO A 19 -1.67 14.05 -3.76
N ASP A 20 -2.65 13.88 -2.87
CA ASP A 20 -3.04 14.86 -1.86
C ASP A 20 -2.98 14.28 -0.43
N LYS A 21 -3.14 15.16 0.56
CA LYS A 21 -3.07 14.82 1.98
C LYS A 21 -4.15 13.82 2.41
N SER A 22 -5.36 13.94 1.88
CA SER A 22 -6.50 13.07 2.22
C SER A 22 -6.28 11.66 1.68
N ARG A 23 -5.78 11.56 0.44
CA ARG A 23 -5.40 10.31 -0.20
C ARG A 23 -4.32 9.58 0.59
N TYR A 24 -3.25 10.28 0.97
CA TYR A 24 -2.18 9.69 1.78
C TYR A 24 -2.69 9.20 3.14
N ALA A 25 -3.52 9.99 3.82
CA ALA A 25 -4.14 9.59 5.08
C ALA A 25 -4.99 8.32 4.91
N ARG A 26 -5.81 8.25 3.84
CA ARG A 26 -6.65 7.09 3.54
C ARG A 26 -5.81 5.83 3.30
N VAL A 27 -4.78 5.92 2.47
CA VAL A 27 -3.88 4.79 2.19
C VAL A 27 -3.18 4.30 3.47
N ARG A 28 -2.74 5.22 4.34
CA ARG A 28 -2.15 4.86 5.64
C ARG A 28 -3.13 4.12 6.54
N THR A 29 -4.39 4.56 6.59
CA THR A 29 -5.45 3.91 7.37
C THR A 29 -5.75 2.51 6.84
N LEU A 30 -5.92 2.35 5.53
CA LEU A 30 -6.18 1.05 4.90
C LEU A 30 -5.02 0.06 5.10
N ALA A 31 -3.77 0.51 4.97
CA ALA A 31 -2.60 -0.31 5.24
C ALA A 31 -2.56 -0.79 6.69
N HIS A 32 -2.91 0.08 7.65
CA HIS A 32 -3.05 -0.33 9.05
C HIS A 32 -4.16 -1.36 9.25
N GLN A 33 -5.34 -1.17 8.65
CA GLN A 33 -6.43 -2.14 8.76
C GLN A 33 -6.04 -3.54 8.26
N ILE A 34 -5.23 -3.62 7.20
CA ILE A 34 -4.67 -4.90 6.73
C ILE A 34 -3.61 -5.41 7.72
N GLY A 35 -2.75 -4.53 8.22
CA GLY A 35 -1.71 -4.84 9.19
C GLY A 35 -2.23 -5.37 10.53
N ASP A 36 -3.36 -4.83 11.01
CA ASP A 36 -4.03 -5.26 12.25
C ASP A 36 -4.50 -6.73 12.18
N GLY A 37 -4.70 -7.27 10.97
CA GLY A 37 -5.02 -8.67 10.76
C GLY A 37 -3.80 -9.61 10.87
N ILE A 38 -2.58 -9.09 11.01
CA ILE A 38 -1.35 -9.90 11.10
C ILE A 38 -1.10 -10.25 12.57
N ALA A 39 -1.05 -11.54 12.88
CA ALA A 39 -0.93 -12.04 14.26
C ALA A 39 0.36 -11.59 14.99
N GLU A 40 1.47 -11.46 14.26
CA GLU A 40 2.75 -11.06 14.83
C GLU A 40 2.97 -9.55 14.68
N PRO A 41 3.03 -8.78 15.78
CA PRO A 41 3.14 -7.32 15.72
C PRO A 41 4.40 -6.82 14.99
N ALA A 42 5.53 -7.50 15.18
CA ALA A 42 6.79 -7.14 14.52
C ALA A 42 6.69 -7.31 12.99
N THR A 43 6.03 -8.39 12.54
CA THR A 43 5.77 -8.64 11.12
C THR A 43 4.76 -7.62 10.57
N ALA A 44 3.73 -7.27 11.34
CA ALA A 44 2.75 -6.24 10.97
C ALA A 44 3.41 -4.87 10.76
N GLU A 45 4.25 -4.44 11.70
CA GLU A 45 4.98 -3.18 11.64
C GLU A 45 5.99 -3.17 10.47
N SER A 46 6.76 -4.25 10.31
CA SER A 46 7.73 -4.39 9.22
C SER A 46 7.07 -4.28 7.84
N LEU A 47 5.99 -5.03 7.61
CA LEU A 47 5.31 -5.04 6.31
C LEU A 47 4.57 -3.72 6.05
N THR A 48 3.95 -3.13 7.07
CA THR A 48 3.30 -1.82 6.95
C THR A 48 4.33 -0.72 6.68
N GLY A 49 5.49 -0.78 7.31
CA GLY A 49 6.62 0.12 7.08
C GLY A 49 7.17 0.01 5.65
N ALA A 50 7.41 -1.22 5.17
CA ALA A 50 7.85 -1.47 3.81
C ALA A 50 6.86 -0.94 2.76
N PHE A 51 5.55 -1.14 2.98
CA PHE A 51 4.53 -0.56 2.12
C PHE A 51 4.57 0.97 2.10
N ARG A 52 4.69 1.62 3.28
CA ARG A 52 4.76 3.09 3.37
C ARG A 52 5.94 3.68 2.62
N ALA A 53 7.11 3.04 2.71
CA ALA A 53 8.29 3.47 1.98
C ALA A 53 8.06 3.39 0.47
N ALA A 54 7.60 2.23 -0.03
CA ALA A 54 7.30 2.04 -1.45
C ALA A 54 6.23 3.03 -1.96
N TYR A 55 5.20 3.30 -1.15
CA TYR A 55 4.15 4.24 -1.53
C TYR A 55 4.67 5.68 -1.58
N LEU A 56 5.54 6.09 -0.64
CA LEU A 56 6.17 7.40 -0.67
C LEU A 56 7.01 7.59 -1.94
N ASP A 57 7.80 6.58 -2.33
CA ASP A 57 8.57 6.62 -3.57
C ASP A 57 7.67 6.77 -4.80
N LEU A 58 6.54 6.06 -4.83
CA LEU A 58 5.51 6.23 -5.87
C LEU A 58 4.95 7.67 -5.90
N GLN A 59 4.65 8.27 -4.74
CA GLN A 59 4.15 9.65 -4.69
C GLN A 59 5.19 10.65 -5.20
N LEU A 60 6.46 10.46 -4.83
CA LEU A 60 7.55 11.30 -5.29
C LEU A 60 7.75 11.17 -6.81
N ALA A 61 7.61 9.97 -7.36
CA ALA A 61 7.66 9.74 -8.80
C ALA A 61 6.50 10.45 -9.54
N LEU A 62 5.28 10.37 -9.00
CA LEU A 62 4.09 11.06 -9.55
C LEU A 62 4.28 12.59 -9.55
N LEU A 63 4.86 13.15 -8.50
CA LEU A 63 5.11 14.60 -8.40
C LEU A 63 6.21 15.10 -9.35
N ARG A 64 7.19 14.25 -9.67
CA ARG A 64 8.32 14.62 -10.53
C ARG A 64 7.99 14.51 -12.02
N SER A 65 6.77 14.11 -12.40
CA SER A 65 6.35 13.84 -13.79
C SER A 65 7.41 13.09 -14.60
N SER A 66 8.09 12.15 -13.95
CA SER A 66 9.21 11.43 -14.54
C SER A 66 8.71 10.13 -15.15
N ASP A 67 9.07 9.90 -16.41
CA ASP A 67 9.05 8.65 -17.20
C ASP A 67 8.15 7.52 -16.64
N ASP A 68 7.08 7.19 -17.36
CA ASP A 68 6.08 6.16 -17.02
C ASP A 68 6.72 4.82 -16.60
N SER A 69 7.90 4.50 -17.14
CA SER A 69 8.69 3.31 -16.80
C SER A 69 9.03 3.21 -15.31
N SER A 70 9.30 4.35 -14.66
CA SER A 70 9.59 4.43 -13.22
C SER A 70 8.33 4.25 -12.38
N LEU A 71 7.21 4.83 -12.83
CA LEU A 71 5.91 4.72 -12.14
C LEU A 71 5.44 3.27 -12.07
N ASP A 72 5.56 2.51 -13.15
CA ASP A 72 5.19 1.09 -13.17
C ASP A 72 6.09 0.24 -12.28
N GLY A 73 7.37 0.61 -12.16
CA GLY A 73 8.29 0.03 -11.18
C GLY A 73 7.78 0.19 -9.74
N TYR A 74 7.45 1.43 -9.35
CA TYR A 74 6.97 1.73 -8.00
C TYR A 74 5.57 1.16 -7.71
N LYS A 75 4.66 1.16 -8.69
CA LYS A 75 3.35 0.50 -8.58
C LYS A 75 3.52 -0.99 -8.27
N ARG A 76 4.40 -1.70 -8.99
CA ARG A 76 4.69 -3.12 -8.73
C ARG A 76 5.23 -3.35 -7.32
N GLN A 77 6.14 -2.51 -6.84
CA GLN A 77 6.68 -2.62 -5.48
C GLN A 77 5.57 -2.45 -4.43
N CYS A 78 4.70 -1.44 -4.60
CA CYS A 78 3.55 -1.24 -3.74
C CYS A 78 2.63 -2.47 -3.75
N THR A 79 2.22 -2.95 -4.94
CA THR A 79 1.34 -4.12 -5.09
C THR A 79 1.93 -5.39 -4.46
N GLN A 80 3.24 -5.60 -4.56
CA GLN A 80 3.91 -6.72 -3.89
C GLN A 80 3.86 -6.57 -2.37
N ALA A 81 4.09 -5.37 -1.83
CA ALA A 81 4.00 -5.13 -0.39
C ALA A 81 2.58 -5.38 0.14
N VAL A 82 1.55 -4.90 -0.57
CA VAL A 82 0.14 -5.17 -0.23
C VAL A 82 -0.17 -6.66 -0.25
N SER A 83 0.30 -7.37 -1.28
CA SER A 83 0.09 -8.81 -1.41
C SER A 83 0.72 -9.58 -0.24
N ARG A 84 1.91 -9.17 0.21
CA ARG A 84 2.58 -9.76 1.37
C ARG A 84 1.82 -9.49 2.67
N MET A 85 1.38 -8.25 2.89
CA MET A 85 0.56 -7.88 4.03
C MET A 85 -0.73 -8.71 4.08
N HIS A 86 -1.45 -8.81 2.96
CA HIS A 86 -2.69 -9.56 2.88
C HIS A 86 -2.47 -11.08 3.04
N ALA A 87 -1.38 -11.63 2.52
CA ALA A 87 -1.05 -13.03 2.74
C ALA A 87 -0.72 -13.32 4.22
N ALA A 88 0.00 -12.42 4.88
CA ALA A 88 0.31 -12.53 6.30
C ALA A 88 -0.95 -12.41 7.17
N SER A 89 -1.86 -11.50 6.83
CA SER A 89 -3.09 -11.27 7.60
C SER A 89 -4.05 -12.47 7.55
N ARG A 90 -4.01 -13.28 6.48
CA ARG A 90 -4.82 -14.50 6.34
C ARG A 90 -4.21 -15.74 7.01
N ARG A 91 -2.94 -15.68 7.41
CA ARG A 91 -2.23 -16.80 8.07
C ARG A 91 -2.32 -16.74 9.58
N ALA A 92 -2.92 -15.69 10.14
CA ALA A 92 -3.17 -15.59 11.57
C ALA A 92 -4.10 -16.75 12.02
N PRO A 93 -3.72 -17.54 13.04
CA PRO A 93 -4.63 -18.52 13.63
C PRO A 93 -5.84 -17.80 14.24
N ALA A 94 -7.04 -18.35 14.01
CA ALA A 94 -8.31 -17.86 14.54
C ALA A 94 -8.43 -18.04 16.06
#